data_AF-A0A4R3NPA0-F1
#
_entry.id   AF-A0A4R3NPA0-F1
#
_cell.length_a   1.000
_cell.length_b   1.000
_cell.length_c   1.000
_cell.angle_alpha   90.00
_cell.angle_beta   90.00
_cell.angle_gamma   90.00
#
_symmetry.space_group_name_H-M   'P 1'
#
loop_
_entity.id
_entity.type
_entity.pdbx_description
1 polymer ?
#
loop_
_entity_poly.entity_id
_entity_poly.type
_entity_poly.pdbx_seq_one_letter_code
_entity_poly.pdbx_strand_id
1 'polypeptide(L)'
;MPTKISYISLSLGILFYYLEMVHEFFFRVYPKAMNTVPIFQHQTLLSLIFAIYLLSIAPLFFLCIKNKINNGYRFLFYIVLPYILSVITSYINIYIASPNQFSSISSTTRVFGHIFMTSYVIHGVFLIPIVAYLADFSLRKVLK
;
A
#
# COMPACT_ATOMS: atom_id res chain seq x y z
N MET A 1 -5.32 3.08 24.62
CA MET A 1 -4.07 2.95 23.82
C MET A 1 -4.18 2.15 22.50
N PRO A 2 -5.18 1.30 22.23
CA PRO A 2 -5.10 0.40 21.08
C PRO A 2 -5.14 1.11 19.71
N THR A 3 -5.74 2.29 19.62
CA THR A 3 -5.77 3.15 18.42
C THR A 3 -4.42 3.78 18.13
N LYS A 4 -3.74 4.29 19.17
CA LYS A 4 -2.36 4.82 19.04
C LYS A 4 -1.41 3.75 18.52
N ILE A 5 -1.47 2.54 19.11
CA ILE A 5 -0.67 1.39 18.64
C ILE A 5 -0.97 1.10 17.17
N SER A 6 -2.25 1.09 16.79
CA SER A 6 -2.62 0.75 15.42
C SER A 6 -2.17 1.81 14.41
N TYR A 7 -2.26 3.09 14.78
CA TYR A 7 -1.80 4.20 13.96
C TYR A 7 -0.28 4.14 13.76
N ILE A 8 0.50 3.95 14.83
CA ILE A 8 1.96 3.78 14.75
C ILE A 8 2.32 2.58 13.87
N SER A 9 1.58 1.48 13.99
CA SER A 9 1.82 0.27 13.20
C SER A 9 1.56 0.50 11.71
N LEU A 10 0.48 1.22 11.37
CA LEU A 10 0.22 1.65 10.00
C LEU A 10 1.31 2.58 9.48
N SER A 11 1.76 3.54 10.30
CA SER A 11 2.87 4.45 9.96
C SER A 11 4.15 3.67 9.63
N LEU A 12 4.49 2.65 10.43
CA LEU A 12 5.65 1.80 10.18
C LEU A 12 5.49 1.00 8.89
N GLY A 13 4.29 0.47 8.61
CA GLY A 13 4.02 -0.23 7.35
C GLY A 13 4.19 0.64 6.11
N ILE A 14 3.66 1.87 6.14
CA ILE A 14 3.79 2.82 5.04
C ILE A 14 5.24 3.33 4.89
N LEU A 15 5.92 3.58 6.01
CA LEU A 15 7.34 3.97 5.99
C LEU A 15 8.21 2.88 5.37
N PHE A 16 8.02 1.63 5.80
CA PHE A 16 8.74 0.49 5.24
C PHE A 16 8.45 0.33 3.75
N TYR A 17 7.18 0.43 3.33
CA TYR A 17 6.79 0.42 1.93
C TYR A 17 7.52 1.52 1.13
N TYR A 18 7.58 2.75 1.65
CA TYR A 18 8.29 3.85 0.99
C TYR A 18 9.79 3.58 0.85
N LEU A 19 10.43 3.15 1.94
CA LEU A 19 11.85 2.82 1.91
C LEU A 19 12.15 1.70 0.92
N GLU A 20 11.26 0.72 0.83
CA GLU A 20 11.48 -0.43 -0.03
C GLU A 20 11.18 -0.15 -1.49
N MET A 21 10.01 0.40 -1.78
CA MET A 21 9.54 0.57 -3.15
C MET A 21 10.06 1.85 -3.82
N VAL A 22 10.51 2.87 -3.07
CA VAL A 22 11.05 4.11 -3.64
C VAL A 22 12.56 4.22 -3.50
N HIS A 23 13.11 3.84 -2.34
CA HIS A 23 14.55 3.87 -2.10
C HIS A 23 15.25 2.54 -2.38
N GLU A 24 14.49 1.52 -2.80
CA GLU A 24 15.01 0.25 -3.29
C GLU A 24 15.91 -0.46 -2.26
N PHE A 25 15.54 -0.40 -0.98
CA PHE A 25 16.45 -0.84 0.07
C PHE A 25 16.86 -2.32 -0.07
N PHE A 26 15.94 -3.25 -0.37
CA PHE A 26 16.31 -4.63 -0.70
C PHE A 26 16.81 -4.81 -2.14
N PHE A 27 16.33 -4.03 -3.12
CA PHE A 27 16.78 -4.17 -4.51
C PHE A 27 18.24 -3.71 -4.71
N ARG A 28 18.73 -2.76 -3.92
CA ARG A 28 20.16 -2.42 -3.85
C ARG A 28 21.02 -3.59 -3.35
N VAL A 29 20.46 -4.44 -2.49
CA VAL A 29 21.14 -5.65 -1.98
C VAL A 29 21.02 -6.81 -2.98
N TYR A 30 19.95 -6.86 -3.79
CA TYR A 30 19.68 -7.90 -4.79
C TYR A 30 19.38 -7.34 -6.19
N PRO A 31 20.37 -6.79 -6.90
CA PRO A 31 20.18 -6.05 -8.15
C PRO A 31 19.68 -6.91 -9.33
N LYS A 32 19.83 -8.24 -9.27
CA LYS A 32 19.38 -9.16 -10.33
C LYS A 32 17.86 -9.27 -10.48
N ALA A 33 17.09 -8.78 -9.50
CA ALA A 33 15.62 -8.80 -9.55
C ALA A 33 15.02 -7.64 -10.37
N MET A 34 15.85 -6.71 -10.87
CA MET A 34 15.41 -5.43 -11.42
C MET A 34 15.27 -5.49 -12.95
N ASN A 35 14.06 -5.63 -13.47
CA ASN A 35 13.74 -5.27 -14.86
C ASN A 35 13.29 -3.80 -14.86
N THR A 36 14.25 -2.92 -15.09
CA THR A 36 14.14 -1.46 -14.97
C THR A 36 13.28 -0.84 -16.08
N VAL A 37 12.55 0.24 -15.75
CA VAL A 37 12.19 1.40 -16.62
C VAL A 37 10.69 1.73 -16.90
N PRO A 38 9.66 1.25 -16.18
CA PRO A 38 8.53 2.17 -15.90
C PRO A 38 7.93 2.11 -14.49
N ILE A 39 8.43 1.21 -13.64
CA ILE A 39 7.77 0.89 -12.36
C ILE A 39 7.97 1.98 -11.29
N PHE A 40 9.09 2.72 -11.33
CA PHE A 40 9.50 3.64 -10.26
C PHE A 40 8.70 4.95 -10.17
N GLN A 41 8.26 5.50 -11.31
CA GLN A 41 7.42 6.70 -11.31
C GLN A 41 6.07 6.41 -10.66
N HIS A 42 5.51 5.22 -10.92
CA HIS A 42 4.27 4.79 -10.30
C HIS A 42 4.41 4.57 -8.79
N GLN A 43 5.53 3.98 -8.34
CA GLN A 43 5.81 3.75 -6.91
C GLN A 43 6.00 5.04 -6.12
N THR A 44 6.63 6.06 -6.70
CA THR A 44 6.78 7.38 -6.08
C THR A 44 5.43 8.06 -5.85
N LEU A 45 4.56 8.04 -6.86
CA LEU A 45 3.21 8.59 -6.75
C LEU A 45 2.36 7.80 -5.74
N LEU A 46 2.41 6.47 -5.77
CA LEU A 46 1.69 5.63 -4.82
C LEU A 46 2.11 5.92 -3.37
N SER A 47 3.42 6.13 -3.16
CA SER A 47 3.97 6.47 -1.86
C SER A 47 3.50 7.83 -1.36
N LEU A 48 3.41 8.83 -2.25
CA LEU A 48 2.85 10.13 -1.93
C LEU A 48 1.37 10.00 -1.50
N ILE A 49 0.59 9.18 -2.23
CA ILE A 49 -0.82 8.92 -1.89
C ILE A 49 -0.92 8.26 -0.50
N PHE A 50 -0.07 7.29 -0.19
CA PHE A 50 -0.05 6.68 1.14
C PHE A 50 0.40 7.63 2.24
N ALA A 51 1.35 8.54 1.96
CA ALA A 51 1.74 9.58 2.91
C ALA A 51 0.58 10.55 3.18
N ILE A 52 -0.14 10.99 2.14
CA ILE A 52 -1.34 11.83 2.28
C ILE A 52 -2.41 11.08 3.09
N TYR A 53 -2.67 9.83 2.76
CA TYR A 53 -3.59 8.97 3.50
C TYR A 53 -3.22 8.88 4.99
N LEU A 54 -1.94 8.70 5.30
CA LEU A 54 -1.44 8.60 6.67
C LEU A 54 -1.54 9.91 7.45
N LEU A 55 -1.33 11.06 6.80
CA LEU A 55 -1.32 12.37 7.45
C LEU A 55 -2.70 13.03 7.54
N SER A 56 -3.65 12.64 6.68
CA SER A 56 -4.97 13.27 6.61
C SER A 56 -6.11 12.32 7.01
N ILE A 57 -6.28 11.23 6.28
CA ILE A 57 -7.43 10.32 6.43
C ILE A 57 -7.28 9.49 7.70
N ALA A 58 -6.14 8.84 7.89
CA ALA A 58 -5.92 7.94 9.02
C ALA A 58 -6.14 8.65 10.38
N PRO A 59 -5.54 9.82 10.68
CA PRO A 59 -5.69 10.47 11.98
C PRO A 59 -7.15 10.84 12.28
N LEU A 60 -7.89 11.34 11.30
CA LEU A 60 -9.32 11.66 11.44
C LEU A 60 -10.12 10.41 11.84
N PHE A 61 -9.91 9.30 11.16
CA PHE A 61 -10.59 8.04 11.47
C PHE A 61 -10.20 7.48 12.85
N PHE A 62 -8.91 7.51 13.21
CA PHE A 62 -8.45 7.04 14.51
C PHE A 62 -8.99 7.91 15.66
N LEU A 63 -9.18 9.22 15.44
CA LEU A 63 -9.85 10.12 16.39
C LEU A 63 -11.33 9.79 16.55
N CYS A 64 -12.05 9.51 15.45
CA CYS A 64 -13.47 9.14 15.50
C CYS A 64 -13.72 7.81 16.23
N ILE A 65 -12.88 6.80 15.99
CA ILE A 65 -13.03 5.45 16.55
C ILE A 65 -12.58 5.39 18.03
N LYS A 66 -11.80 6.39 18.49
CA LYS A 66 -11.26 6.58 19.86
C LYS A 66 -10.48 5.38 20.40
N ASN A 67 -11.17 4.35 20.89
CA ASN A 67 -10.59 3.13 21.47
C ASN A 67 -11.33 1.85 21.03
N LYS A 68 -12.34 1.94 20.16
CA LYS A 68 -13.14 0.78 19.71
C LYS A 68 -12.48 -0.01 18.58
N ILE A 69 -11.15 0.01 18.50
CA ILE A 69 -10.44 -0.61 17.39
C ILE A 69 -10.36 -2.13 17.57
N ASN A 70 -11.15 -2.82 16.76
CA ASN A 70 -11.22 -4.27 16.66
C ASN A 70 -10.42 -4.76 15.44
N ASN A 71 -10.43 -6.08 15.22
CA ASN A 71 -9.72 -6.69 14.09
C ASN A 71 -10.31 -6.28 12.73
N GLY A 72 -11.62 -5.99 12.65
CA GLY A 72 -12.26 -5.51 11.43
C GLY A 72 -11.74 -4.14 10.98
N TYR A 73 -11.59 -3.20 11.93
CA TYR A 73 -10.98 -1.90 11.63
C TYR A 73 -9.51 -2.04 11.23
N ARG A 74 -8.74 -2.93 11.88
CA ARG A 74 -7.35 -3.20 11.47
C ARG A 74 -7.28 -3.72 10.04
N PHE A 75 -8.13 -4.69 9.71
CA PHE A 75 -8.24 -5.22 8.35
C PHE A 75 -8.57 -4.12 7.35
N LEU A 76 -9.51 -3.24 7.69
CA LEU A 76 -9.91 -2.13 6.84
C LEU A 76 -8.76 -1.15 6.58
N PHE A 77 -8.05 -0.72 7.63
CA PHE A 77 -6.97 0.29 7.49
C PHE A 77 -5.65 -0.28 6.96
N TYR A 78 -5.32 -1.54 7.25
CA TYR A 78 -4.04 -2.12 6.89
C TYR A 78 -4.08 -2.80 5.52
N ILE A 79 -5.24 -3.33 5.12
CA ILE A 79 -5.39 -4.09 3.87
C ILE A 79 -6.31 -3.36 2.89
N VAL A 80 -7.57 -3.17 3.27
CA VAL A 80 -8.62 -2.74 2.32
C VAL A 80 -8.34 -1.35 1.76
N LEU A 81 -8.06 -0.37 2.61
CA LEU A 81 -7.81 1.00 2.18
C LEU A 81 -6.54 1.15 1.32
N PRO A 82 -5.36 0.64 1.75
CA PRO A 82 -4.18 0.65 0.90
C PRO A 82 -4.39 -0.05 -0.45
N TYR A 83 -5.12 -1.16 -0.47
CA TYR A 83 -5.45 -1.88 -1.70
C TYR A 83 -6.32 -1.03 -2.64
N ILE A 84 -7.44 -0.47 -2.15
CA ILE A 84 -8.35 0.34 -2.95
C ILE A 84 -7.61 1.55 -3.53
N LEU A 85 -6.81 2.24 -2.73
CA LEU A 85 -6.01 3.37 -3.19
C LEU A 85 -5.08 2.94 -4.33
N SER A 86 -4.41 1.79 -4.19
CA SER A 86 -3.52 1.30 -5.24
C SER A 86 -4.22 0.92 -6.53
N VAL A 87 -5.40 0.27 -6.44
CA VAL A 87 -6.21 -0.07 -7.61
C VAL A 87 -6.64 1.20 -8.34
N ILE A 88 -7.10 2.22 -7.61
CA ILE A 88 -7.51 3.51 -8.20
C ILE A 88 -6.32 4.16 -8.92
N THR A 89 -5.16 4.25 -8.27
CA THR A 89 -3.95 4.84 -8.89
C THR A 89 -3.52 4.07 -10.13
N SER A 90 -3.57 2.74 -10.09
CA SER A 90 -3.22 1.88 -11.22
C SER A 90 -4.23 2.03 -12.35
N TYR A 91 -5.52 2.10 -12.06
CA TYR A 91 -6.55 2.36 -13.07
C TYR A 91 -6.32 3.71 -13.77
N ILE A 92 -6.07 4.78 -13.03
CA ILE A 92 -5.85 6.11 -13.61
C ILE A 92 -4.57 6.13 -14.46
N ASN A 93 -3.44 5.65 -13.94
CA ASN A 93 -2.15 5.79 -14.63
C ASN A 93 -1.95 4.79 -15.76
N ILE A 94 -2.47 3.58 -15.63
CA ILE A 94 -2.20 2.51 -16.59
C ILE A 94 -3.30 2.47 -17.67
N TYR A 95 -4.56 2.59 -17.25
CA TYR A 95 -5.69 2.45 -18.18
C TYR A 95 -6.08 3.76 -18.86
N ILE A 96 -6.19 4.87 -18.10
CA ILE A 96 -6.62 6.17 -18.66
C ILE A 96 -5.45 6.86 -19.37
N ALA A 97 -4.26 6.90 -18.77
CA ALA A 97 -3.13 7.64 -19.34
C ALA A 97 -2.37 6.89 -20.45
N SER A 98 -2.54 5.57 -20.59
CA SER A 98 -1.86 4.75 -21.61
C SER A 98 -2.78 3.70 -22.25
N PRO A 99 -3.90 4.12 -22.87
CA PRO A 99 -4.92 3.20 -23.40
C PRO A 99 -4.36 2.26 -24.48
N ASN A 100 -3.36 2.72 -25.24
CA ASN A 100 -2.74 1.96 -26.32
C ASN A 100 -2.01 0.69 -25.85
N GLN A 101 -1.53 0.63 -24.59
CA GLN A 101 -0.89 -0.57 -24.03
C GLN A 101 -1.86 -1.74 -23.84
N PHE A 102 -3.17 -1.47 -23.72
CA PHE A 102 -4.20 -2.48 -23.51
C PHE A 102 -5.02 -2.78 -24.76
N SER A 103 -4.75 -2.08 -25.87
CA SER A 103 -5.42 -2.26 -27.16
C SER A 103 -5.29 -3.68 -27.72
N SER A 104 -4.25 -4.42 -27.35
CA SER A 104 -3.99 -5.81 -27.78
C SER A 104 -4.58 -6.87 -26.84
N ILE A 105 -5.11 -6.48 -25.67
CA ILE A 105 -5.68 -7.41 -24.70
C ILE A 105 -7.15 -7.60 -25.04
N SER A 106 -7.44 -8.75 -25.68
CA SER A 106 -8.73 -9.07 -26.30
C SER A 106 -9.91 -9.27 -25.34
N SER A 107 -9.73 -9.16 -24.02
CA SER A 107 -10.84 -9.28 -23.06
C SER A 107 -10.71 -8.34 -21.86
N THR A 108 -11.83 -7.70 -21.52
CA THR A 108 -11.97 -6.81 -20.35
C THR A 108 -11.55 -7.51 -19.06
N THR A 109 -11.85 -8.80 -18.92
CA THR A 109 -11.49 -9.62 -17.74
C THR A 109 -9.97 -9.72 -17.52
N ARG A 110 -9.18 -9.82 -18.60
CA ARG A 110 -7.71 -9.86 -18.52
C ARG A 110 -7.13 -8.51 -18.13
N VAL A 111 -7.71 -7.41 -18.62
CA VAL A 111 -7.31 -6.04 -18.26
C VAL A 111 -7.51 -5.80 -16.76
N PHE A 112 -8.70 -6.14 -16.23
CA PHE A 112 -8.96 -6.00 -14.79
C PHE A 112 -8.06 -6.91 -13.95
N GLY A 113 -7.88 -8.18 -14.34
CA GLY A 113 -6.97 -9.09 -13.65
C GLY A 113 -5.54 -8.57 -13.59
N HIS A 114 -5.05 -7.98 -14.68
CA HIS A 114 -3.75 -7.32 -14.73
C HIS A 114 -3.70 -6.13 -13.75
N ILE A 115 -4.68 -5.22 -13.78
CA ILE A 115 -4.74 -4.06 -12.87
C ILE A 115 -4.76 -4.48 -11.40
N PHE A 116 -5.52 -5.52 -11.03
CA PHE A 116 -5.59 -5.99 -9.65
C PHE A 116 -4.27 -6.62 -9.19
N MET A 117 -3.65 -7.45 -10.02
CA MET A 117 -2.36 -8.07 -9.68
C MET A 117 -1.23 -7.04 -9.67
N THR A 118 -1.19 -6.12 -10.62
CA THR A 118 -0.13 -5.11 -10.68
C THR A 118 -0.23 -4.12 -9.53
N SER A 119 -1.43 -3.60 -9.26
CA SER A 119 -1.68 -2.66 -8.16
C SER A 119 -1.23 -3.19 -6.81
N TYR A 120 -1.49 -4.45 -6.49
CA TYR A 120 -1.22 -4.96 -5.15
C TYR A 120 0.11 -5.71 -5.02
N VAL A 121 0.41 -6.59 -5.98
CA VAL A 121 1.56 -7.50 -5.90
C VAL A 121 2.79 -6.86 -6.53
N ILE A 122 2.69 -6.40 -7.79
CA ILE A 122 3.86 -5.85 -8.51
C ILE A 122 4.32 -4.54 -7.88
N HIS A 123 3.39 -3.69 -7.46
CA HIS A 123 3.73 -2.44 -6.76
C HIS A 123 4.02 -2.63 -5.27
N GLY A 124 4.02 -3.86 -4.73
CA GLY A 124 4.51 -4.15 -3.38
C GLY A 124 3.60 -3.66 -2.23
N VAL A 125 2.36 -3.29 -2.52
CA VAL A 125 1.42 -2.72 -1.53
C VAL A 125 1.11 -3.72 -0.41
N PHE A 126 1.22 -5.02 -0.70
CA PHE A 126 1.08 -6.09 0.30
C PHE A 126 2.12 -6.01 1.44
N LEU A 127 3.23 -5.28 1.28
CA LEU A 127 4.20 -5.07 2.35
C LEU A 127 3.61 -4.25 3.51
N ILE A 128 2.72 -3.29 3.21
CA ILE A 128 2.07 -2.45 4.23
C ILE A 128 1.35 -3.29 5.28
N PRO A 129 0.40 -4.20 4.93
CA PRO A 129 -0.26 -5.01 5.93
C PRO A 129 0.66 -5.97 6.64
N ILE A 130 1.64 -6.59 5.96
CA ILE A 130 2.58 -7.52 6.62
C ILE A 130 3.29 -6.80 7.77
N VAL A 131 3.90 -5.65 7.48
CA VAL A 131 4.66 -4.87 8.46
C VAL A 131 3.73 -4.29 9.52
N ALA A 132 2.57 -3.74 9.13
CA ALA A 132 1.63 -3.14 10.06
C ALA A 132 1.07 -4.18 11.05
N TYR A 133 0.72 -5.39 10.61
CA TYR A 133 0.25 -6.44 11.52
C TYR A 133 1.35 -6.95 12.45
N LEU A 134 2.58 -7.13 11.95
CA LEU A 134 3.71 -7.54 12.78
C LEU A 134 4.05 -6.48 13.84
N ALA A 135 4.06 -5.20 13.45
CA ALA A 135 4.27 -4.09 14.37
C ALA A 135 3.15 -3.99 15.40
N ASP A 136 1.88 -4.10 14.98
CA ASP A 136 0.72 -4.02 15.87
C ASP A 136 0.72 -5.14 16.90
N PHE A 137 1.04 -6.37 16.48
CA PHE A 137 1.18 -7.52 17.36
C PHE A 137 2.33 -7.34 18.37
N SER A 138 3.49 -6.89 17.90
CA SER A 138 4.69 -6.70 18.74
C SER A 138 4.47 -5.59 19.77
N LEU A 139 3.95 -4.43 19.34
CA LEU A 139 3.67 -3.30 20.22
C LEU A 139 2.59 -3.63 21.25
N ARG A 140 1.55 -4.40 20.89
CA ARG A 140 0.56 -4.89 21.85
C ARG A 140 1.12 -5.86 22.88
N LYS A 141 2.18 -6.60 22.56
CA LYS A 141 2.85 -7.47 23.53
C LYS A 141 3.73 -6.68 24.50
N VAL A 142 4.44 -5.67 23.99
CA VAL A 142 5.39 -4.87 24.80
C VAL A 142 4.69 -3.81 25.66
N LEU A 143 3.67 -3.16 25.12
CA LEU A 143 2.96 -2.04 25.75
C LEU A 143 1.65 -2.46 26.43
N LYS A 144 1.51 -3.76 26.72
CA LYS A 144 0.34 -4.31 27.40
C LYS A 144 0.45 -4.12 28.91
#